data_AF-A0A2J7VHR0-F1
#
_entry.id   AF-A0A2J7VHR0-F1
#
_cell.length_a   1.000
_cell.length_b   1.000
_cell.length_c   1.000
_cell.angle_alpha   90.00
_cell.angle_beta   90.00
_cell.angle_gamma   90.00
#
_symmetry.space_group_name_H-M   'P 1'
#
loop_
_entity.id
_entity.type
_entity.pdbx_description
1 polymer ?
#
loop_
_entity_poly.entity_id
_entity_poly.type
_entity_poly.pdbx_seq_one_letter_code
_entity_poly.pdbx_strand_id
1 'polypeptide(L)'
;MKSLLKSALLLAFAVPAMAMANPKLVGKWETVSGSDRALTGVMELGADGSAKLGPNGFAPLIGTWTTGSTAESSAGTLTFEMPPHGSVDNTYVLSKGKLTLTYNDGSQQVFAPQKSQPSKAKPSTATKK
;
A
#
# COMPACT_ATOMS: atom_id res chain seq x y z
N MET A 1 -36.68 50.50 -6.63
CA MET A 1 -35.35 49.83 -6.76
C MET A 1 -35.23 48.84 -5.61
N LYS A 2 -35.42 47.55 -5.90
CA LYS A 2 -34.39 46.49 -5.83
C LYS A 2 -33.86 46.25 -4.40
N SER A 3 -34.38 45.22 -3.74
CA SER A 3 -33.59 44.40 -2.81
C SER A 3 -33.83 42.94 -3.15
N LEU A 4 -32.89 42.38 -3.91
CA LEU A 4 -32.85 40.98 -4.32
C LEU A 4 -32.29 40.16 -3.14
N LEU A 5 -33.10 39.22 -2.63
CA LEU A 5 -32.62 38.20 -1.71
C LEU A 5 -31.48 37.41 -2.38
N LYS A 6 -30.33 37.41 -1.71
CA LYS A 6 -29.15 36.63 -2.07
C LYS A 6 -29.41 35.16 -1.79
N SER A 7 -29.91 34.42 -2.77
CA SER A 7 -29.91 32.96 -2.74
C SER A 7 -28.49 32.48 -3.03
N ALA A 8 -27.69 32.30 -1.97
CA ALA A 8 -26.43 31.58 -2.04
C ALA A 8 -26.75 30.09 -2.20
N LEU A 9 -26.78 29.62 -3.44
CA LEU A 9 -26.79 28.20 -3.76
C LEU A 9 -25.39 27.66 -3.41
N LEU A 10 -25.25 27.05 -2.24
CA LEU A 10 -24.08 26.24 -1.93
C LEU A 10 -24.08 25.06 -2.89
N LEU A 11 -23.27 25.12 -3.95
CA LEU A 11 -22.84 23.92 -4.64
C LEU A 11 -21.97 23.14 -3.64
N ALA A 12 -22.56 22.11 -3.05
CA ALA A 12 -21.82 21.07 -2.38
C ALA A 12 -20.89 20.44 -3.43
N PHE A 13 -19.61 20.78 -3.39
CA PHE A 13 -18.60 19.95 -4.03
C PHE A 13 -18.70 18.58 -3.37
N ALA A 14 -19.29 17.62 -4.08
CA ALA A 14 -19.12 16.22 -3.76
C ALA A 14 -17.62 15.95 -3.89
N VAL A 15 -16.90 15.99 -2.77
CA VAL A 15 -15.55 15.46 -2.70
C VAL A 15 -15.69 14.02 -3.17
N PRO A 16 -15.05 13.62 -4.29
CA PRO A 16 -15.07 12.22 -4.68
C PRO A 16 -14.55 11.46 -3.48
N ALA A 17 -15.35 10.53 -2.97
CA ALA A 17 -14.94 9.63 -1.91
C ALA A 17 -13.71 8.89 -2.44
N MET A 18 -12.52 9.41 -2.14
CA MET A 18 -11.27 8.69 -2.37
C MET A 18 -11.49 7.38 -1.61
N ALA A 19 -11.52 6.26 -2.34
CA ALA A 19 -11.69 4.94 -1.75
C ALA A 19 -10.71 4.86 -0.58
N MET A 20 -11.26 4.89 0.64
CA MET A 20 -10.47 5.13 1.84
C MET A 20 -9.51 3.95 1.98
N ALA A 21 -8.24 4.19 1.65
CA ALA A 21 -7.15 3.28 1.90
C ALA A 21 -7.29 2.76 3.35
N ASN A 22 -7.33 1.45 3.55
CA ASN A 22 -7.43 0.88 4.89
C ASN A 22 -6.16 1.28 5.66
N PRO A 23 -6.26 2.17 6.67
CA PRO A 23 -5.08 2.76 7.29
C PRO A 23 -4.23 1.71 8.02
N LYS A 24 -4.79 0.55 8.35
CA LYS A 24 -4.07 -0.57 8.97
C LYS A 24 -3.09 -1.27 8.01
N LEU A 25 -3.26 -1.08 6.70
CA LEU A 25 -2.36 -1.62 5.68
C LEU A 25 -1.20 -0.67 5.37
N VAL A 26 -1.32 0.62 5.72
CA VAL A 26 -0.27 1.62 5.48
C VAL A 26 0.97 1.25 6.29
N GLY A 27 2.11 1.19 5.62
CA GLY A 27 3.38 0.87 6.25
C GLY A 27 4.33 0.08 5.36
N LYS A 28 5.45 -0.32 5.96
CA LYS A 28 6.43 -1.21 5.34
C LYS A 28 6.25 -2.62 5.87
N TRP A 29 6.26 -3.56 4.96
CA TRP A 29 5.96 -4.97 5.17
C TRP A 29 7.11 -5.79 4.58
N GLU A 30 7.58 -6.79 5.31
CA GLU A 30 8.62 -7.71 4.86
C GLU A 30 8.06 -9.13 4.81
N THR A 31 8.36 -9.84 3.73
CA THR A 31 8.05 -11.26 3.56
C THR A 31 8.68 -12.07 4.69
N VAL A 32 7.88 -12.93 5.32
CA VAL A 32 8.35 -13.87 6.35
C VAL A 32 8.16 -15.33 5.96
N SER A 33 7.22 -15.62 5.05
CA SER A 33 6.98 -16.97 4.51
C SER A 33 6.03 -16.90 3.33
N GLY A 34 6.03 -17.93 2.47
CA GLY A 34 5.08 -18.06 1.37
C GLY A 34 5.73 -18.56 0.09
N SER A 35 5.02 -18.41 -1.02
CA SER A 35 5.48 -18.81 -2.35
C SER A 35 6.51 -17.85 -2.93
N ASP A 36 7.50 -18.37 -3.65
CA ASP A 36 8.45 -17.55 -4.40
C ASP A 36 7.72 -16.78 -5.51
N ARG A 37 7.57 -15.46 -5.33
CA ARG A 37 6.82 -14.53 -6.18
C ARG A 37 7.64 -13.26 -6.36
N ALA A 38 7.32 -12.47 -7.39
CA ALA A 38 7.93 -11.14 -7.59
C ALA A 38 7.76 -10.19 -6.37
N LEU A 39 6.78 -10.45 -5.50
CA LEU A 39 6.52 -9.69 -4.27
C LEU A 39 7.29 -10.20 -3.04
N THR A 40 8.14 -11.22 -3.18
CA THR A 40 9.00 -11.68 -2.07
C THR A 40 10.03 -10.61 -1.76
N GLY A 41 10.08 -10.14 -0.52
CA GLY A 41 10.96 -9.06 -0.10
C GLY A 41 10.17 -8.01 0.68
N VAL A 42 10.10 -6.80 0.15
CA VAL A 42 9.51 -5.64 0.81
C VAL A 42 8.31 -5.11 0.03
N MET A 43 7.28 -4.74 0.77
CA MET A 43 6.11 -4.03 0.30
C MET A 43 5.92 -2.76 1.13
N GLU A 44 5.86 -1.60 0.50
CA GLU A 44 5.57 -0.31 1.12
C GLU A 44 4.24 0.21 0.59
N LEU A 45 3.29 0.45 1.48
CA LEU A 45 1.96 1.00 1.17
C LEU A 45 1.83 2.38 1.80
N GLY A 46 1.73 3.42 1.00
CA GLY A 46 1.56 4.81 1.41
C GLY A 46 0.09 5.18 1.65
N ALA A 47 -0.16 6.09 2.59
CA ALA A 47 -1.50 6.60 2.88
C ALA A 47 -2.11 7.40 1.71
N ASP A 48 -1.28 7.83 0.77
CA ASP A 48 -1.65 8.50 -0.49
C ASP A 48 -2.05 7.51 -1.60
N GLY A 49 -2.09 6.21 -1.31
CA GLY A 49 -2.35 5.17 -2.29
C GLY A 49 -1.12 4.76 -3.11
N SER A 50 0.08 5.26 -2.80
CA SER A 50 1.32 4.81 -3.44
C SER A 50 1.74 3.42 -2.95
N ALA A 51 2.24 2.58 -3.85
CA ALA A 51 2.75 1.25 -3.53
C ALA A 51 4.14 1.04 -4.12
N LYS A 52 5.01 0.38 -3.34
CA LYS A 52 6.31 -0.11 -3.81
C LYS A 52 6.46 -1.57 -3.45
N LEU A 53 6.82 -2.39 -4.42
CA LEU A 53 6.87 -3.83 -4.29
C LEU A 53 8.16 -4.38 -4.87
N GLY A 54 8.91 -5.17 -4.11
CA GLY A 54 9.98 -5.95 -4.73
C GLY A 54 10.96 -6.61 -3.78
N PRO A 55 11.93 -7.36 -4.35
CA PRO A 55 12.95 -8.04 -3.57
C PRO A 55 13.87 -7.09 -2.80
N ASN A 56 14.32 -7.54 -1.62
CA ASN A 56 15.31 -6.83 -0.82
C ASN A 56 16.59 -6.58 -1.65
N GLY A 57 17.01 -5.32 -1.77
CA GLY A 57 18.23 -4.93 -2.48
C GLY A 57 18.07 -4.72 -4.00
N PHE A 58 16.86 -4.82 -4.54
CA PHE A 58 16.54 -4.55 -5.94
C PHE A 58 15.68 -3.30 -6.09
N ALA A 59 15.64 -2.74 -7.31
CA ALA A 59 14.72 -1.66 -7.62
C ALA A 59 13.27 -2.18 -7.49
N PRO A 60 12.42 -1.53 -6.66
CA PRO A 60 11.04 -1.97 -6.50
C PRO A 60 10.21 -1.58 -7.74
N LEU A 61 9.18 -2.36 -8.00
CA LEU A 61 8.05 -1.95 -8.83
C LEU A 61 7.32 -0.81 -8.11
N ILE A 62 7.03 0.25 -8.86
CA ILE A 62 6.34 1.43 -8.37
C ILE A 62 4.94 1.46 -8.97
N GLY A 63 3.95 1.72 -8.13
CA GLY A 63 2.57 1.74 -8.57
C GLY A 63 1.66 2.35 -7.51
N THR A 64 0.40 1.98 -7.60
CA THR A 64 -0.64 2.37 -6.63
C THR A 64 -1.28 1.13 -6.02
N TRP A 65 -1.96 1.34 -4.89
CA TRP A 65 -2.79 0.33 -4.26
C TRP A 65 -4.15 0.91 -3.86
N THR A 66 -5.15 0.05 -3.89
CA THR A 66 -6.50 0.34 -3.38
C THR A 66 -7.07 -0.89 -2.68
N THR A 67 -8.11 -0.66 -1.88
CA THR A 67 -8.78 -1.73 -1.13
C THR A 67 -10.27 -1.70 -1.39
N GLY A 68 -10.85 -2.88 -1.63
CA GLY A 68 -12.29 -3.09 -1.70
C GLY A 68 -12.97 -3.27 -0.34
N SER A 69 -12.30 -2.91 0.76
CA SER A 69 -12.75 -3.12 2.14
C SER A 69 -12.86 -1.82 2.93
N THR A 70 -13.61 -1.86 4.04
CA THR A 70 -13.71 -0.72 4.97
C THR A 70 -12.45 -0.57 5.80
N ALA A 71 -12.18 0.64 6.30
CA ALA A 71 -11.02 0.93 7.16
C ALA A 71 -10.92 0.08 8.44
N GLU A 72 -12.03 -0.50 8.90
CA GLU A 72 -12.05 -1.36 10.08
C GLU A 72 -11.81 -2.83 9.75
N SER A 73 -12.02 -3.22 8.49
CA SER A 73 -11.94 -4.60 8.03
C SER A 73 -10.53 -5.17 8.22
N SER A 74 -10.48 -6.43 8.64
CA SER A 74 -9.24 -7.21 8.75
C SER A 74 -9.07 -8.18 7.58
N ALA A 75 -9.91 -8.07 6.56
CA ALA A 75 -9.83 -8.85 5.34
C ALA A 75 -10.54 -8.11 4.20
N GLY A 76 -10.18 -8.44 2.97
CA GLY A 76 -10.82 -7.88 1.78
C GLY A 76 -10.01 -8.09 0.51
N THR A 77 -10.26 -7.24 -0.49
CA THR A 77 -9.49 -7.21 -1.73
C THR A 77 -8.46 -6.10 -1.66
N LEU A 78 -7.23 -6.38 -2.09
CA LEU A 78 -6.13 -5.46 -2.27
C LEU A 78 -5.71 -5.48 -3.75
N THR A 79 -5.90 -4.37 -4.43
CA THR A 79 -5.56 -4.20 -5.84
C THR A 79 -4.26 -3.43 -5.96
N PHE A 80 -3.32 -3.95 -6.75
CA PHE A 80 -2.09 -3.25 -7.11
C PHE A 80 -2.12 -2.89 -8.60
N GLU A 81 -1.86 -1.64 -8.92
CA GLU A 81 -1.66 -1.18 -10.29
C GLU A 81 -0.19 -0.76 -10.44
N MET A 82 0.57 -1.49 -11.25
CA MET A 82 2.03 -1.41 -11.35
C MET A 82 2.45 -1.13 -12.80
N PRO A 83 2.36 0.10 -13.33
CA PRO A 83 2.77 0.38 -14.71
C PRO A 83 4.26 0.09 -14.95
N PRO A 84 4.64 -0.49 -16.12
CA PRO A 84 3.81 -0.96 -17.24
C PRO A 84 3.28 -2.40 -17.07
N HIS A 85 3.45 -3.02 -15.90
CA HIS A 85 3.15 -4.42 -15.60
C HIS A 85 1.66 -4.75 -15.36
N GLY A 86 0.78 -3.75 -15.44
CA GLY A 86 -0.68 -3.94 -15.34
C GLY A 86 -1.23 -3.88 -13.92
N SER A 87 -2.42 -4.46 -13.72
CA SER A 87 -3.13 -4.47 -12.45
C SER A 87 -3.38 -5.90 -11.97
N VAL A 88 -3.31 -6.11 -10.65
CA VAL A 88 -3.57 -7.41 -10.01
C VAL A 88 -4.41 -7.24 -8.75
N ASP A 89 -5.52 -7.98 -8.71
CA ASP A 89 -6.35 -8.11 -7.52
C ASP A 89 -5.86 -9.29 -6.68
N ASN A 90 -5.77 -9.07 -5.38
CA ASN A 90 -5.43 -10.09 -4.40
C ASN A 90 -6.46 -10.05 -3.28
N THR A 91 -6.69 -11.17 -2.61
CA THR A 91 -7.38 -11.12 -1.31
C THR A 91 -6.34 -10.97 -0.21
N TYR A 92 -6.71 -10.30 0.86
CA TYR A 92 -5.85 -10.12 2.01
C TYR A 92 -6.55 -10.44 3.32
N VAL A 93 -5.76 -10.84 4.31
CA VAL A 93 -6.17 -10.97 5.71
C VAL A 93 -5.09 -10.35 6.60
N LEU A 94 -5.50 -9.44 7.48
CA LEU A 94 -4.69 -8.87 8.55
C LEU A 94 -5.02 -9.59 9.86
N SER A 95 -4.09 -10.39 10.37
CA SER A 95 -4.31 -11.16 11.60
C SER A 95 -3.04 -11.21 12.44
N LYS A 96 -3.18 -10.95 13.74
CA LYS A 96 -2.06 -10.95 14.72
C LYS A 96 -0.88 -10.07 14.26
N GLY A 97 -1.18 -8.92 13.64
CA GLY A 97 -0.18 -7.99 13.12
C GLY A 97 0.57 -8.47 11.88
N LYS A 98 0.12 -9.54 11.21
CA LYS A 98 0.66 -10.02 9.93
C LYS A 98 -0.35 -9.82 8.82
N LEU A 99 0.15 -9.48 7.64
CA LEU A 99 -0.63 -9.38 6.43
C LEU A 99 -0.41 -10.65 5.59
N THR A 100 -1.48 -11.38 5.32
CA THR A 100 -1.46 -12.52 4.40
C THR A 100 -2.13 -12.08 3.11
N LEU A 101 -1.42 -12.18 1.99
CA LEU A 101 -1.99 -12.03 0.66
C LEU A 101 -2.24 -13.42 0.07
N THR A 102 -3.42 -13.62 -0.51
CA THR A 102 -3.75 -14.80 -1.29
C THR A 102 -3.95 -14.37 -2.74
N TYR A 103 -3.12 -14.93 -3.62
CA TYR A 103 -3.14 -14.67 -5.05
C TYR A 103 -4.27 -15.42 -5.75
N ASN A 104 -4.54 -15.08 -7.01
CA ASN A 104 -5.61 -15.70 -7.81
C ASN A 104 -5.45 -17.21 -8.02
N ASP A 105 -4.23 -17.74 -7.96
CA ASP A 105 -3.96 -19.17 -8.01
C ASP A 105 -4.02 -19.88 -6.64
N GLY A 106 -4.48 -19.17 -5.61
CA GLY A 106 -4.64 -19.68 -4.25
C GLY A 106 -3.34 -19.75 -3.44
N SER A 107 -2.18 -19.48 -4.05
CA SER A 107 -0.93 -19.38 -3.31
C SER A 107 -0.95 -18.19 -2.34
N GLN A 108 -0.16 -18.29 -1.27
CA GLN A 108 -0.17 -17.30 -0.18
C GLN A 108 1.21 -16.74 0.08
N GLN A 109 1.22 -15.46 0.45
CA GLN A 109 2.39 -14.75 0.93
C GLN A 109 2.08 -14.08 2.26
N VAL A 110 2.95 -14.29 3.25
CA VAL A 110 2.81 -13.69 4.58
C VAL A 110 3.87 -12.63 4.77
N PHE A 111 3.42 -11.46 5.21
CA PHE A 111 4.25 -10.32 5.53
C PHE A 111 4.10 -9.95 7.00
N ALA A 112 5.20 -9.52 7.60
CA ALA A 112 5.23 -8.86 8.90
C ALA A 112 5.58 -7.38 8.71
N PRO A 113 5.12 -6.48 9.59
CA PRO A 113 5.54 -5.09 9.55
C PRO A 113 7.07 -5.05 9.72
N GLN A 114 7.74 -4.33 8.84
CA GLN A 114 9.16 -4.11 8.95
C GLN A 114 9.39 -3.31 10.24
N LYS A 115 10.01 -3.94 11.24
CA LYS A 115 10.50 -3.19 12.41
C LYS A 115 11.43 -2.12 11.87
N SER A 116 11.28 -0.88 12.32
CA SER A 116 12.16 0.24 11.96
C SER A 116 13.60 -0.17 12.22
N GLN A 117 14.28 -0.68 11.20
CA GLN A 117 15.67 -1.07 11.32
C GLN A 117 16.45 0.25 11.38
N PRO A 118 17.28 0.50 12.42
CA PRO A 118 18.19 1.62 12.35
C PRO A 118 18.99 1.46 11.06
N SER A 119 19.04 2.52 10.26
CA SER A 119 19.73 2.50 8.98
C SER A 119 21.14 1.94 9.22
N LYS A 120 21.45 0.78 8.61
CA LYS A 120 22.85 0.44 8.39
C LYS A 120 23.32 1.40 7.31
N ALA A 121 23.65 2.62 7.74
CA ALA A 121 24.57 3.47 7.01
C ALA A 121 25.80 2.61 6.76
N LYS A 122 25.98 2.18 5.51
CA LYS A 122 27.22 1.64 5.01
C LYS A 122 28.33 2.58 5.51
N PRO A 123 29.32 2.13 6.30
CA PRO A 123 30.46 3.00 6.61
C PRO A 123 31.10 3.33 5.27
N SER A 124 30.94 4.58 4.84
CA SER A 124 31.72 5.14 3.75
C SER A 124 33.17 5.01 4.16
N THR A 125 33.90 4.13 3.49
CA THR A 125 35.36 4.05 3.58
C THR A 125 35.91 5.37 3.07
N ALA A 126 36.07 6.34 3.96
CA ALA A 126 36.91 7.50 3.74
C ALA A 126 38.37 7.01 3.77
N THR A 127 38.89 6.69 2.59
CA THR A 127 40.31 6.49 2.35
C THR A 127 41.02 7.81 2.63
N LYS A 128 41.69 7.90 3.77
CA LYS A 128 42.66 8.97 4.04
C LYS A 128 44.01 8.50 3.53
N LYS A 129 44.51 9.11 2.45
CA LYS A 129 45.93 9.15 2.12
C LYS A 129 46.40 10.59 2.31
#